data_AF-A0A4P5X1X2-F1
#
_entry.id   AF-A0A4P5X1X2-F1
#
_cell.length_a   1.000
_cell.length_b   1.000
_cell.length_c   1.000
_cell.angle_alpha   90.00
_cell.angle_beta   90.00
_cell.angle_gamma   90.00
#
_symmetry.space_group_name_H-M   'P 1'
#
loop_
_entity.id
_entity.type
_entity.pdbx_description
1 polymer ?
#
loop_
_entity_poly.entity_id
_entity_poly.type
_entity_poly.pdbx_seq_one_letter_code
_entity_poly.pdbx_strand_id
1 'polypeptide(L)'
;MILPNGDRREAKLVARHDPLGVALLKIDAEGLAAFDLAAAGTSPLLGDAVAVVGRSPGGRSGHTFNTGIVSAPSRNRGYQFQTDALLNYGNSGGPVVDAAGNFLGIATAPIEPDTLLGRIVPPPQLMRWTRAPNSGVGMVARADRIAAAFEALKGGRSFDRIPGPFLGVQPDMARAFGEDVVIGGVSAGSPAERAGLKKGDRLLEFDGVELSTWRDLTDRVAASAAGDTVTLLVQRASRGPRLVIAGRDVETLEDLQRLKKSLAPGETFEGVLSTDDTREIAVELEENR
;
A
#
# COMPACT_ATOMS: atom_id res chain seq x y z
N MET A 1 10.94 21.25 -19.68
CA MET A 1 10.24 22.12 -18.69
C MET A 1 10.06 23.53 -19.27
N ILE A 2 8.98 24.23 -18.88
CA ILE A 2 8.71 25.63 -19.27
C ILE A 2 8.69 26.46 -17.99
N LEU A 3 9.55 27.48 -17.91
CA LEU A 3 9.67 28.38 -16.76
C LEU A 3 8.62 29.50 -16.78
N PRO A 4 8.38 30.21 -15.66
CA PRO A 4 7.39 31.29 -15.61
C PRO A 4 7.59 32.41 -16.63
N ASN A 5 8.84 32.70 -17.01
CA ASN A 5 9.19 33.67 -18.06
C ASN A 5 8.96 33.16 -19.49
N GLY A 6 8.46 31.93 -19.66
CA GLY A 6 8.23 31.28 -20.95
C GLY A 6 9.42 30.47 -21.49
N ASP A 7 10.58 30.56 -20.84
CA ASP A 7 11.79 29.85 -21.25
C ASP A 7 11.59 28.34 -21.23
N ARG A 8 12.08 27.68 -22.28
CA ARG A 8 12.12 26.22 -22.34
C ARG A 8 13.50 25.72 -21.92
N ARG A 9 13.52 24.69 -21.09
CA ARG A 9 14.72 23.97 -20.65
C ARG A 9 14.51 22.48 -20.78
N GLU A 10 15.55 21.76 -21.16
CA GLU A 10 15.55 20.30 -21.08
C GLU A 10 15.56 19.87 -19.60
N ALA A 11 14.85 18.79 -19.28
CA ALA A 11 14.82 18.22 -17.94
C ALA A 11 15.23 16.75 -18.01
N LYS A 12 16.18 16.35 -17.18
CA LYS A 12 16.67 14.97 -17.07
C LYS A 12 16.08 14.29 -15.86
N LEU A 13 15.61 13.06 -16.00
CA LEU A 13 15.17 12.24 -14.86
C LEU A 13 16.38 11.91 -13.99
N VAL A 14 16.26 12.16 -12.68
CA VAL A 14 17.27 11.76 -11.69
C VAL A 14 16.84 10.47 -11.01
N ALA A 15 15.64 10.44 -10.44
CA ALA A 15 15.09 9.29 -9.74
C ALA A 15 13.56 9.38 -9.64
N ARG A 16 12.92 8.27 -9.25
CA ARG A 16 11.46 8.18 -9.02
C ARG A 16 11.16 7.69 -7.62
N HIS A 17 10.01 8.10 -7.09
CA HIS A 17 9.44 7.51 -5.90
C HIS A 17 7.99 7.11 -6.21
N ASP A 18 7.83 5.90 -6.72
CA ASP A 18 6.56 5.39 -7.24
C ASP A 18 5.47 5.37 -6.15
N PRO A 19 5.75 4.99 -4.88
CA PRO A 19 4.74 5.09 -3.83
C PRO A 19 4.25 6.50 -3.49
N LEU A 20 5.11 7.51 -3.65
CA LEU A 20 4.70 8.90 -3.51
C LEU A 20 3.96 9.36 -4.76
N GLY A 21 4.23 8.76 -5.92
CA GLY A 21 3.73 9.22 -7.22
C GLY A 21 4.51 10.43 -7.73
N VAL A 22 5.79 10.56 -7.39
CA VAL A 22 6.63 11.71 -7.76
C VAL A 22 7.93 11.29 -8.46
N ALA A 23 8.48 12.20 -9.26
CA ALA A 23 9.78 12.03 -9.90
C ALA A 23 10.63 13.28 -9.68
N LEU A 24 11.93 13.09 -9.43
CA LEU A 24 12.89 14.17 -9.36
C LEU A 24 13.51 14.40 -10.74
N LEU A 25 13.36 15.61 -11.26
CA LEU A 25 13.95 16.05 -12.52
C LEU A 25 15.01 17.11 -12.26
N LYS A 26 16.07 17.11 -13.06
CA LYS A 26 17.13 18.13 -13.06
C LYS A 26 17.05 18.98 -14.33
N ILE A 27 17.14 20.29 -14.17
CA ILE A 27 17.32 21.26 -15.25
C ILE A 27 18.59 22.06 -15.01
N ASP A 28 19.22 22.52 -16.09
CA ASP A 28 20.36 23.44 -16.01
C ASP A 28 19.84 24.89 -15.98
N ALA A 29 19.60 25.39 -14.76
CA ALA A 29 19.13 26.75 -14.48
C ALA A 29 19.48 27.16 -13.04
N GLU A 30 19.70 28.45 -12.82
CA GLU A 30 20.02 29.04 -11.52
C GLU A 30 19.08 30.21 -11.21
N GLY A 31 19.05 30.65 -9.94
CA GLY A 31 18.27 31.83 -9.52
C GLY A 31 16.75 31.65 -9.59
N LEU A 32 16.27 30.42 -9.54
CA LEU A 32 14.83 30.12 -9.57
C LEU A 32 14.22 30.21 -8.17
N ALA A 33 12.98 30.70 -8.10
CA ALA A 33 12.17 30.57 -6.88
C ALA A 33 11.87 29.09 -6.61
N ALA A 34 12.01 28.68 -5.36
CA ALA A 34 11.78 27.30 -4.91
C ALA A 34 11.04 27.29 -3.58
N PHE A 35 10.29 26.23 -3.33
CA PHE A 35 9.73 25.97 -2.00
C PHE A 35 10.82 25.48 -1.05
N ASP A 36 10.75 25.90 0.20
CA ASP A 36 11.61 25.37 1.26
C ASP A 36 11.07 24.01 1.73
N LEU A 37 11.70 22.93 1.24
CA LEU A 37 11.36 21.57 1.65
C LEU A 37 11.73 21.28 3.11
N ALA A 38 12.70 21.99 3.70
CA ALA A 38 13.06 21.79 5.10
C ALA A 38 11.98 22.34 6.05
N ALA A 39 11.26 23.38 5.63
CA ALA A 39 10.09 23.90 6.32
C ALA A 39 8.84 23.02 6.14
N ALA A 40 8.83 22.12 5.16
CA ALA A 40 7.70 21.26 4.83
C ALA A 40 7.66 20.01 5.73
N GLY A 41 7.52 20.22 7.04
CA GLY A 41 7.46 19.17 8.06
C GLY A 41 6.06 18.93 8.64
N THR A 42 5.10 19.83 8.38
CA THR A 42 3.78 19.74 8.99
C THR A 42 2.86 18.87 8.15
N SER A 43 2.37 17.77 8.74
CA SER A 43 1.34 16.97 8.12
C SER A 43 0.03 17.78 8.04
N PRO A 44 -0.66 17.79 6.88
CA PRO A 44 -1.97 18.42 6.79
C PRO A 44 -2.97 17.75 7.73
N LEU A 45 -3.78 18.54 8.42
CA LEU A 45 -4.85 18.08 9.29
C LEU A 45 -6.18 17.98 8.54
N LEU A 46 -7.08 17.15 9.05
CA LEU A 46 -8.43 17.02 8.49
C LEU A 46 -9.13 18.38 8.49
N GLY A 47 -9.64 18.81 7.34
CA GLY A 47 -10.35 20.08 7.17
C GLY A 47 -9.47 21.29 6.86
N ASP A 48 -8.14 21.15 6.88
CA ASP A 48 -7.24 22.26 6.49
C ASP A 48 -7.53 22.71 5.07
N ALA A 49 -7.59 24.02 4.84
CA ALA A 49 -7.78 24.59 3.52
C ALA A 49 -6.55 24.38 2.65
N VAL A 50 -6.76 23.97 1.40
CA VAL A 50 -5.70 23.75 0.43
C VAL A 50 -5.99 24.42 -0.90
N ALA A 51 -4.94 24.76 -1.62
CA ALA A 51 -4.99 25.21 -3.00
C ALA A 51 -4.01 24.42 -3.86
N VAL A 52 -4.44 24.08 -5.07
CA VAL A 52 -3.66 23.36 -6.07
C VAL A 52 -3.41 24.28 -7.24
N VAL A 53 -2.14 24.41 -7.61
CA VAL A 53 -1.72 25.15 -8.80
C VAL A 53 -1.41 24.16 -9.90
N GLY A 54 -2.13 24.27 -11.02
CA GLY A 54 -1.90 23.46 -12.21
C GLY A 54 -1.58 24.29 -13.43
N ARG A 55 -1.47 23.61 -14.56
CA ARG A 55 -1.35 24.20 -15.89
C ARG A 55 -2.54 23.80 -16.74
N SER A 56 -3.15 24.76 -17.43
CA SER A 56 -4.27 24.47 -18.33
C SER A 56 -3.80 23.64 -19.56
N PRO A 57 -4.44 22.50 -19.88
CA PRO A 57 -4.12 21.72 -21.07
C PRO A 57 -4.47 22.46 -22.37
N GLY A 58 -3.68 22.28 -23.43
CA GLY A 58 -4.11 22.57 -24.80
C GLY A 58 -4.19 24.05 -25.23
N GLY A 59 -3.71 25.02 -24.45
CA GLY A 59 -3.79 26.45 -24.80
C GLY A 59 -2.59 27.31 -24.36
N ARG A 60 -2.70 28.65 -24.56
CA ARG A 60 -1.72 29.65 -24.08
C ARG A 60 -1.37 29.40 -22.62
N SER A 61 -0.11 29.65 -22.26
CA SER A 61 0.44 29.50 -20.91
C SER A 61 -0.44 30.18 -19.86
N GLY A 62 -1.25 29.38 -19.16
CA GLY A 62 -2.12 29.80 -18.08
C GLY A 62 -2.07 28.77 -16.97
N HIS A 63 -2.08 29.26 -15.74
CA HIS A 63 -2.15 28.46 -14.53
C HIS A 63 -3.61 28.28 -14.10
N THR A 64 -3.94 27.12 -13.56
CA THR A 64 -5.21 26.88 -12.87
C THR A 64 -4.96 27.00 -11.37
N PHE A 65 -5.96 27.50 -10.64
CA PHE A 65 -5.93 27.62 -9.19
C PHE A 65 -7.22 27.04 -8.63
N ASN A 66 -7.12 25.89 -7.96
CA ASN A 66 -8.27 25.13 -7.50
C ASN A 66 -8.16 24.98 -5.99
N THR A 67 -9.22 25.29 -5.24
CA THR A 67 -9.24 25.23 -3.78
C THR A 67 -10.10 24.09 -3.26
N GLY A 68 -9.81 23.64 -2.05
CA GLY A 68 -10.59 22.65 -1.32
C GLY A 68 -10.12 22.55 0.12
N ILE A 69 -10.37 21.41 0.74
CA ILE A 69 -9.89 21.03 2.06
C ILE A 69 -9.15 19.70 2.01
N VAL A 70 -8.45 19.36 3.10
CA VAL A 70 -7.95 18.02 3.36
C VAL A 70 -9.12 17.13 3.79
N SER A 71 -9.51 16.19 2.94
CA SER A 71 -10.60 15.23 3.22
C SER A 71 -10.11 14.01 4.02
N ALA A 72 -8.82 13.66 3.90
CA ALA A 72 -8.19 12.61 4.70
C ALA A 72 -6.69 12.88 4.84
N PRO A 73 -6.15 13.04 6.07
CA PRO A 73 -4.75 13.44 6.27
C PRO A 73 -3.73 12.33 5.97
N SER A 74 -4.21 11.09 5.81
CA SER A 74 -3.37 9.94 5.51
C SER A 74 -4.05 8.97 4.53
N ARG A 75 -3.36 8.72 3.42
CA ARG A 75 -3.64 7.72 2.40
C ARG A 75 -2.33 7.02 2.02
N ASN A 76 -2.44 5.84 1.43
CA ASN A 76 -1.29 5.06 0.98
C ASN A 76 -0.19 4.91 2.05
N ARG A 77 -0.55 4.41 3.25
CA ARG A 77 0.36 4.28 4.40
C ARG A 77 1.05 5.59 4.83
N GLY A 78 0.37 6.73 4.65
CA GLY A 78 0.88 8.04 5.04
C GLY A 78 1.89 8.65 4.06
N TYR A 79 1.95 8.14 2.83
CA TYR A 79 2.71 8.74 1.73
C TYR A 79 1.93 9.86 1.03
N GLN A 80 0.60 9.78 1.10
CA GLN A 80 -0.30 10.74 0.46
C GLN A 80 -1.35 11.26 1.45
N PHE A 81 -1.99 12.37 1.10
CA PHE A 81 -3.23 12.83 1.72
C PHE A 81 -4.30 13.07 0.63
N GLN A 82 -5.55 13.11 1.06
CA GLN A 82 -6.70 13.35 0.20
C GLN A 82 -7.21 14.77 0.32
N THR A 83 -7.60 15.34 -0.81
CA THR A 83 -8.33 16.61 -0.90
C THR A 83 -9.55 16.49 -1.80
N ASP A 84 -10.53 17.36 -1.59
CA ASP A 84 -11.67 17.57 -2.49
C ASP A 84 -11.41 18.69 -3.51
N ALA A 85 -10.24 19.34 -3.48
CA ALA A 85 -9.83 20.27 -4.52
C ALA A 85 -9.86 19.57 -5.89
N LEU A 86 -10.46 20.22 -6.88
CA LEU A 86 -10.69 19.61 -8.19
C LEU A 86 -9.36 19.38 -8.93
N LEU A 87 -8.84 18.15 -8.89
CA LEU A 87 -7.65 17.73 -9.64
C LEU A 87 -8.04 17.20 -11.02
N ASN A 88 -7.75 17.96 -12.07
CA ASN A 88 -7.93 17.56 -13.47
C ASN A 88 -6.58 17.48 -14.21
N TYR A 89 -6.63 17.13 -15.50
CA TYR A 89 -5.46 17.15 -16.39
C TYR A 89 -4.70 18.48 -16.29
N GLY A 90 -3.38 18.36 -16.17
CA GLY A 90 -2.47 19.50 -16.03
C GLY A 90 -2.26 19.99 -14.58
N ASN A 91 -3.00 19.47 -13.59
CA ASN A 91 -2.68 19.69 -12.18
C ASN A 91 -1.63 18.70 -11.63
N SER A 92 -1.49 17.51 -12.24
CA SER A 92 -0.49 16.52 -11.83
C SER A 92 0.92 17.09 -11.94
N GLY A 93 1.72 16.92 -10.88
CA GLY A 93 3.04 17.55 -10.74
C GLY A 93 3.00 19.00 -10.25
N GLY A 94 1.81 19.58 -10.08
CA GLY A 94 1.61 20.92 -9.54
C GLY A 94 1.73 20.97 -8.02
N PRO A 95 2.16 22.11 -7.44
CA PRO A 95 2.25 22.25 -5.99
C PRO A 95 0.86 22.37 -5.36
N VAL A 96 0.74 21.81 -4.16
CA VAL A 96 -0.39 21.98 -3.26
C VAL A 96 0.08 22.77 -2.06
N VAL A 97 -0.65 23.82 -1.71
CA VAL A 97 -0.28 24.77 -0.65
C VAL A 97 -1.43 25.01 0.32
N ASP A 98 -1.11 25.45 1.54
CA ASP A 98 -2.10 25.94 2.49
C ASP A 98 -2.52 27.39 2.18
N ALA A 99 -3.41 27.95 3.01
CA ALA A 99 -3.89 29.33 2.86
C ALA A 99 -2.79 30.40 3.04
N ALA A 100 -1.66 30.07 3.66
CA ALA A 100 -0.49 30.95 3.81
C ALA A 100 0.53 30.77 2.66
N GLY A 101 0.29 29.84 1.74
CA GLY A 101 1.19 29.53 0.63
C GLY A 101 2.32 28.56 1.00
N ASN A 102 2.26 27.92 2.18
CA ASN A 102 3.24 26.91 2.56
C ASN A 102 3.03 25.64 1.75
N PHE A 103 4.13 24.99 1.38
CA PHE A 103 4.11 23.79 0.55
C PHE A 103 3.65 22.56 1.35
N LEU A 104 2.51 21.99 0.96
CA LEU A 104 1.94 20.78 1.56
C LEU A 104 2.28 19.51 0.77
N GLY A 105 2.57 19.65 -0.53
CA GLY A 105 2.88 18.49 -1.36
C GLY A 105 2.73 18.71 -2.85
N ILE A 106 2.77 17.61 -3.59
CA ILE A 106 2.63 17.59 -5.05
C ILE A 106 1.33 16.89 -5.40
N ALA A 107 0.46 17.54 -6.17
CA ALA A 107 -0.74 16.91 -6.69
C ALA A 107 -0.32 15.75 -7.58
N THR A 108 -0.74 14.54 -7.22
CA THR A 108 -0.47 13.36 -8.02
C THR A 108 -1.65 13.09 -8.91
N ALA A 109 -1.42 12.37 -10.01
CA ALA A 109 -2.53 11.66 -10.61
C ALA A 109 -3.21 10.82 -9.51
N PRO A 110 -4.54 10.64 -9.57
CA PRO A 110 -5.17 9.66 -8.71
C PRO A 110 -4.45 8.34 -8.92
N ILE A 111 -4.19 7.68 -7.81
CA ILE A 111 -3.50 6.39 -7.72
C ILE A 111 -3.95 5.52 -8.90
N GLU A 112 -3.02 5.17 -9.81
CA GLU A 112 -3.18 3.94 -10.57
C GLU A 112 -2.96 2.85 -9.54
N PRO A 113 -4.02 2.16 -9.14
CA PRO A 113 -3.92 1.35 -7.97
C PRO A 113 -3.10 0.13 -8.35
N ASP A 114 -1.99 -0.07 -7.66
CA ASP A 114 -1.30 -1.37 -7.48
C ASP A 114 -2.24 -2.51 -7.04
N THR A 115 -3.55 -2.25 -6.98
CA THR A 115 -4.62 -3.23 -6.92
C THR A 115 -4.72 -4.05 -8.19
N LEU A 116 -5.22 -5.27 -8.03
CA LEU A 116 -5.61 -6.17 -9.12
C LEU A 116 -6.52 -5.47 -10.16
N LEU A 117 -7.31 -4.45 -9.79
CA LEU A 117 -8.22 -3.72 -10.70
C LEU A 117 -7.47 -2.97 -11.83
N GLY A 118 -6.26 -2.46 -11.57
CA GLY A 118 -5.40 -1.88 -12.62
C GLY A 118 -4.75 -2.94 -13.53
N ARG A 119 -4.72 -4.20 -13.07
CA ARG A 119 -4.14 -5.35 -13.79
C ARG A 119 -5.18 -6.18 -14.56
N ILE A 120 -6.44 -6.18 -14.14
CA ILE A 120 -7.52 -6.98 -14.75
C ILE A 120 -8.27 -6.21 -15.86
N VAL A 121 -8.18 -4.88 -15.89
CA VAL A 121 -8.88 -4.05 -16.88
C VAL A 121 -7.91 -3.69 -18.03
N PRO A 122 -8.04 -4.27 -19.24
CA PRO A 122 -7.42 -3.67 -20.43
C PRO A 122 -8.05 -2.28 -20.66
N PRO A 123 -7.39 -1.31 -21.30
CA PRO A 123 -7.78 0.11 -21.23
C PRO A 123 -8.92 0.50 -22.18
N PRO A 124 -10.20 0.41 -21.74
CA PRO A 124 -11.19 1.45 -22.04
C PRO A 124 -11.53 2.37 -20.85
N GLN A 125 -11.22 1.97 -19.61
CA GLN A 125 -11.59 2.77 -18.42
C GLN A 125 -10.60 3.91 -18.11
N LEU A 126 -9.30 3.71 -18.39
CA LEU A 126 -8.31 4.80 -18.45
C LEU A 126 -8.70 5.86 -19.49
N MET A 127 -9.31 5.46 -20.62
CA MET A 127 -9.90 6.40 -21.58
C MET A 127 -11.14 7.12 -21.04
N ARG A 128 -11.96 6.48 -20.20
CA ARG A 128 -13.07 7.18 -19.51
C ARG A 128 -12.55 8.25 -18.56
N TRP A 129 -11.43 8.04 -17.89
CA TRP A 129 -10.80 9.05 -17.03
C TRP A 129 -10.33 10.30 -17.80
N THR A 130 -9.89 10.15 -19.06
CA THR A 130 -9.61 11.32 -19.95
C THR A 130 -10.82 12.20 -20.23
N ARG A 131 -12.02 11.73 -19.90
CA ARG A 131 -13.30 12.41 -20.13
C ARG A 131 -14.22 12.45 -18.89
N ALA A 132 -13.81 11.86 -17.76
CA ALA A 132 -14.64 11.77 -16.57
C ALA A 132 -14.37 13.01 -15.70
N PRO A 133 -15.41 13.77 -15.31
CA PRO A 133 -15.23 14.88 -14.39
C PRO A 133 -14.68 14.36 -13.05
N ASN A 134 -13.75 15.13 -12.45
CA ASN A 134 -13.24 14.86 -11.11
C ASN A 134 -14.40 14.67 -10.11
N SER A 135 -14.31 13.66 -9.26
CA SER A 135 -15.35 13.25 -8.29
C SER A 135 -15.17 13.80 -6.86
N GLY A 136 -14.26 14.77 -6.66
CA GLY A 136 -13.87 15.31 -5.36
C GLY A 136 -12.87 14.43 -4.59
N VAL A 137 -12.13 13.56 -5.29
CA VAL A 137 -11.10 12.70 -4.68
C VAL A 137 -9.76 12.96 -5.35
N GLY A 138 -9.03 13.94 -4.83
CA GLY A 138 -7.67 14.28 -5.24
C GLY A 138 -6.62 13.68 -4.31
N MET A 139 -5.53 13.14 -4.86
CA MET A 139 -4.39 12.62 -4.11
C MET A 139 -3.21 13.58 -4.20
N VAL A 140 -2.52 13.74 -3.07
CA VAL A 140 -1.36 14.63 -2.96
C VAL A 140 -0.23 13.89 -2.26
N ALA A 141 0.92 13.82 -2.91
CA ALA A 141 2.16 13.34 -2.30
C ALA A 141 2.60 14.30 -1.20
N ARG A 142 2.74 13.82 0.02
CA ARG A 142 3.01 14.70 1.16
C ARG A 142 4.42 15.28 1.12
N ALA A 143 4.54 16.56 1.42
CA ALA A 143 5.83 17.24 1.40
C ALA A 143 6.83 16.70 2.43
N ASP A 144 6.37 16.30 3.62
CA ASP A 144 7.23 15.71 4.65
C ASP A 144 7.90 14.40 4.19
N ARG A 145 7.15 13.58 3.44
CA ARG A 145 7.67 12.34 2.84
C ARG A 145 8.58 12.60 1.64
N ILE A 146 8.26 13.61 0.83
CA ILE A 146 9.14 14.08 -0.25
C ILE A 146 10.47 14.55 0.34
N ALA A 147 10.44 15.35 1.40
CA ALA A 147 11.63 15.86 2.09
C ALA A 147 12.48 14.72 2.67
N ALA A 148 11.84 13.73 3.32
CA ALA A 148 12.54 12.56 3.84
C ALA A 148 13.25 11.73 2.75
N ALA A 149 12.68 11.64 1.55
CA ALA A 149 13.26 10.91 0.43
C ALA A 149 14.22 11.76 -0.43
N PHE A 150 14.28 13.08 -0.23
CA PHE A 150 14.88 14.01 -1.18
C PHE A 150 16.37 13.77 -1.43
N GLU A 151 17.15 13.54 -0.37
CA GLU A 151 18.60 13.29 -0.53
C GLU A 151 18.89 11.96 -1.24
N ALA A 152 18.10 10.91 -0.97
CA ALA A 152 18.20 9.64 -1.70
C ALA A 152 17.86 9.81 -3.18
N LEU A 153 16.78 10.53 -3.49
CA LEU A 153 16.38 10.86 -4.87
C LEU A 153 17.45 11.68 -5.58
N LYS A 154 18.04 12.69 -4.92
CA LYS A 154 19.16 13.49 -5.44
C LYS A 154 20.38 12.63 -5.75
N GLY A 155 20.64 11.60 -4.94
CA GLY A 155 21.67 10.59 -5.17
C GLY A 155 21.35 9.60 -6.29
N GLY A 156 20.19 9.68 -6.94
CA GLY A 156 19.77 8.79 -8.02
C GLY A 156 19.09 7.50 -7.56
N ARG A 157 18.78 7.36 -6.27
CA ARG A 157 18.07 6.18 -5.75
C ARG A 157 16.58 6.32 -6.02
N SER A 158 16.03 5.40 -6.81
CA SER A 158 14.58 5.26 -7.01
C SER A 158 13.96 4.35 -5.96
N PHE A 159 12.65 4.54 -5.73
CA PHE A 159 11.83 3.74 -4.83
C PHE A 159 10.63 3.22 -5.60
N ASP A 160 10.62 1.92 -5.88
CA ASP A 160 9.53 1.29 -6.64
C ASP A 160 8.43 0.75 -5.70
N ARG A 161 8.71 0.72 -4.39
CA ARG A 161 7.81 0.22 -3.34
C ARG A 161 7.97 1.01 -2.04
N ILE A 162 6.94 0.95 -1.20
CA ILE A 162 6.98 1.54 0.15
C ILE A 162 7.98 0.73 0.99
N PRO A 163 9.08 1.33 1.47
CA PRO A 163 9.98 0.68 2.41
C PRO A 163 9.24 0.29 3.69
N GLY A 164 9.67 -0.79 4.31
CA GLY A 164 9.06 -1.34 5.51
C GLY A 164 8.89 -2.86 5.44
N PRO A 165 8.33 -3.44 6.52
CA PRO A 165 8.09 -4.88 6.62
C PRO A 165 7.20 -5.38 5.50
N PHE A 166 7.60 -6.52 4.94
CA PHE A 166 7.00 -7.14 3.78
C PHE A 166 6.68 -8.59 4.09
N LEU A 167 5.40 -8.95 3.96
CA LEU A 167 4.94 -10.33 4.03
C LEU A 167 4.89 -10.97 2.64
N GLY A 168 4.40 -10.22 1.63
CA GLY A 168 4.35 -10.67 0.23
C GLY A 168 3.08 -11.38 -0.22
N VAL A 169 1.96 -11.18 0.49
CA VAL A 169 0.64 -11.69 0.11
C VAL A 169 -0.21 -10.61 -0.57
N GLN A 170 -1.13 -11.05 -1.42
CA GLN A 170 -2.10 -10.20 -2.11
C GLN A 170 -3.52 -10.69 -1.81
N PRO A 171 -4.51 -9.78 -1.70
CA PRO A 171 -5.89 -10.15 -1.46
C PRO A 171 -6.51 -10.92 -2.62
N ASP A 172 -7.39 -11.86 -2.30
CA ASP A 172 -8.41 -12.30 -3.25
C ASP A 172 -9.39 -11.15 -3.46
N MET A 173 -9.40 -10.56 -4.65
CA MET A 173 -10.20 -9.36 -4.91
C MET A 173 -11.69 -9.60 -4.94
N ALA A 174 -12.13 -10.85 -5.11
CA ALA A 174 -13.54 -11.18 -4.91
C ALA A 174 -13.97 -11.00 -3.44
N ARG A 175 -13.00 -10.95 -2.51
CA ARG A 175 -13.21 -10.92 -1.05
C ARG A 175 -12.46 -9.80 -0.33
N ALA A 176 -11.72 -8.95 -1.04
CA ALA A 176 -10.83 -7.95 -0.46
C ALA A 176 -11.53 -6.94 0.49
N PHE A 177 -12.84 -6.76 0.33
CA PHE A 177 -13.66 -5.86 1.16
C PHE A 177 -14.62 -6.62 2.11
N GLY A 178 -14.46 -7.93 2.24
CA GLY A 178 -15.24 -8.77 3.15
C GLY A 178 -14.64 -8.88 4.55
N GLU A 179 -15.29 -9.70 5.39
CA GLU A 179 -14.88 -10.03 6.77
C GLU A 179 -14.01 -11.31 6.81
N ASP A 180 -13.18 -11.51 5.79
CA ASP A 180 -12.22 -12.60 5.71
C ASP A 180 -10.91 -12.18 5.02
N VAL A 181 -9.78 -12.65 5.57
CA VAL A 181 -8.44 -12.38 5.02
C VAL A 181 -7.99 -13.56 4.16
N VAL A 182 -8.47 -13.62 2.92
CA VAL A 182 -8.18 -14.73 1.99
C VAL A 182 -7.11 -14.35 0.97
N ILE A 183 -5.99 -15.08 0.97
CA ILE A 183 -4.86 -14.86 0.08
C ILE A 183 -5.26 -15.18 -1.37
N GLY A 184 -5.27 -14.16 -2.23
CA GLY A 184 -5.50 -14.29 -3.67
C GLY A 184 -4.23 -14.58 -4.46
N GLY A 185 -3.06 -14.24 -3.90
CA GLY A 185 -1.76 -14.50 -4.50
C GLY A 185 -0.62 -14.35 -3.51
N VAL A 186 0.49 -15.02 -3.79
CA VAL A 186 1.75 -14.94 -3.04
C VAL A 186 2.84 -14.51 -4.01
N SER A 187 3.62 -13.52 -3.61
CA SER A 187 4.68 -12.95 -4.45
C SER A 187 5.89 -13.88 -4.47
N ALA A 188 6.45 -14.13 -5.65
CA ALA A 188 7.63 -14.98 -5.79
C ALA A 188 8.82 -14.39 -5.02
N GLY A 189 9.57 -15.26 -4.33
CA GLY A 189 10.71 -14.88 -3.50
C GLY A 189 10.34 -14.12 -2.23
N SER A 190 9.06 -14.07 -1.84
CA SER A 190 8.63 -13.36 -0.63
C SER A 190 8.77 -14.21 0.65
N PRO A 191 8.74 -13.58 1.84
CA PRO A 191 8.61 -14.28 3.12
C PRO A 191 7.45 -15.26 3.17
N ALA A 192 6.28 -14.84 2.68
CA ALA A 192 5.09 -15.69 2.60
C ALA A 192 5.32 -16.95 1.76
N GLU A 193 5.98 -16.84 0.61
CA GLU A 193 6.28 -18.00 -0.24
C GLU A 193 7.24 -18.96 0.46
N ARG A 194 8.31 -18.45 1.07
CA ARG A 194 9.30 -19.27 1.80
C ARG A 194 8.69 -19.97 3.01
N ALA A 195 7.75 -19.31 3.69
CA ALA A 195 6.97 -19.90 4.78
C ALA A 195 5.88 -20.87 4.30
N GLY A 196 5.68 -20.99 2.98
CA GLY A 196 4.76 -21.96 2.38
C GLY A 196 3.29 -21.52 2.37
N LEU A 197 3.01 -20.22 2.52
CA LEU A 197 1.68 -19.65 2.27
C LEU A 197 1.29 -19.82 0.79
N LYS A 198 -0.01 -19.97 0.54
CA LYS A 198 -0.56 -20.28 -0.78
C LYS A 198 -1.82 -19.48 -1.06
N LYS A 199 -2.11 -19.31 -2.35
CA LYS A 199 -3.42 -18.84 -2.80
C LYS A 199 -4.52 -19.74 -2.23
N GLY A 200 -5.57 -19.12 -1.69
CA GLY A 200 -6.70 -19.78 -1.06
C GLY A 200 -6.56 -19.98 0.45
N ASP A 201 -5.39 -19.71 1.02
CA ASP A 201 -5.23 -19.68 2.48
C ASP A 201 -6.05 -18.54 3.08
N ARG A 202 -6.75 -18.84 4.16
CA ARG A 202 -7.42 -17.85 5.00
C ARG A 202 -6.55 -17.58 6.23
N LEU A 203 -6.16 -16.33 6.42
CA LEU A 203 -5.46 -15.89 7.62
C LEU A 203 -6.50 -15.57 8.69
N LEU A 204 -6.37 -16.22 9.84
CA LEU A 204 -7.27 -16.08 10.98
C LEU A 204 -6.68 -15.19 12.07
N GLU A 205 -5.36 -15.30 12.30
CA GLU A 205 -4.67 -14.54 13.35
C GLU A 205 -3.27 -14.11 12.90
N PHE A 206 -2.80 -13.03 13.52
CA PHE A 206 -1.43 -12.51 13.44
C PHE A 206 -0.94 -12.26 14.87
N ASP A 207 0.09 -13.01 15.28
CA ASP A 207 0.65 -13.03 16.64
C ASP A 207 -0.42 -13.23 17.73
N GLY A 208 -1.31 -14.20 17.49
CA GLY A 208 -2.40 -14.56 18.42
C GLY A 208 -3.54 -13.55 18.48
N VAL A 209 -3.56 -12.57 17.58
CA VAL A 209 -4.65 -11.60 17.49
C VAL A 209 -5.43 -11.79 16.20
N GLU A 210 -6.75 -11.84 16.34
CA GLU A 210 -7.68 -12.07 15.23
C GLU A 210 -7.52 -11.07 14.07
N LEU A 211 -7.66 -11.61 12.86
CA LEU A 211 -7.67 -10.91 11.58
C LEU A 211 -9.06 -11.02 10.96
N SER A 212 -9.82 -9.93 10.97
CA SER A 212 -11.15 -9.89 10.35
C SER A 212 -11.11 -9.27 8.96
N THR A 213 -10.17 -8.35 8.70
CA THR A 213 -10.09 -7.62 7.43
C THR A 213 -8.67 -7.53 6.88
N TRP A 214 -8.56 -7.29 5.57
CA TRP A 214 -7.28 -7.00 4.93
C TRP A 214 -6.57 -5.78 5.52
N ARG A 215 -7.35 -4.81 6.03
CA ARG A 215 -6.80 -3.65 6.72
C ARG A 215 -6.07 -4.07 7.98
N ASP A 216 -6.65 -4.95 8.79
CA ASP A 216 -6.04 -5.44 10.03
C ASP A 216 -4.68 -6.08 9.75
N LEU A 217 -4.61 -6.95 8.72
CA LEU A 217 -3.35 -7.55 8.31
C LEU A 217 -2.34 -6.48 7.89
N THR A 218 -2.74 -5.53 7.05
CA THR A 218 -1.81 -4.49 6.56
C THR A 218 -1.32 -3.57 7.67
N ASP A 219 -2.18 -3.21 8.62
CA ASP A 219 -1.85 -2.34 9.75
C ASP A 219 -0.89 -3.07 10.71
N ARG A 220 -1.09 -4.37 10.95
CA ARG A 220 -0.20 -5.19 11.79
C ARG A 220 1.16 -5.45 11.16
N VAL A 221 1.20 -5.80 9.88
CA VAL A 221 2.47 -5.92 9.14
C VAL A 221 3.21 -4.58 9.21
N ALA A 222 2.54 -3.46 8.96
CA ALA A 222 3.16 -2.12 9.03
C ALA A 222 3.64 -1.71 10.42
N ALA A 223 3.07 -2.29 11.49
CA ALA A 223 3.49 -2.05 12.87
C ALA A 223 4.69 -2.93 13.32
N SER A 224 5.07 -3.93 12.52
CA SER A 224 6.22 -4.79 12.77
C SER A 224 7.52 -4.18 12.22
N ALA A 225 8.67 -4.78 12.51
CA ALA A 225 9.94 -4.45 11.88
C ALA A 225 10.36 -5.50 10.83
N ALA A 226 11.17 -5.10 9.85
CA ALA A 226 11.85 -6.05 8.99
C ALA A 226 12.83 -6.90 9.82
N GLY A 227 12.80 -8.22 9.63
CA GLY A 227 13.53 -9.20 10.44
C GLY A 227 12.71 -9.79 11.60
N ASP A 228 11.54 -9.23 11.93
CA ASP A 228 10.67 -9.82 12.93
C ASP A 228 10.09 -11.15 12.42
N THR A 229 10.09 -12.16 13.29
CA THR A 229 9.36 -13.41 13.05
C THR A 229 7.97 -13.30 13.66
N VAL A 230 6.95 -13.37 12.82
CA VAL A 230 5.54 -13.30 13.22
C VAL A 230 4.86 -14.66 13.04
N THR A 231 3.88 -14.96 13.88
CA THR A 231 3.12 -16.22 13.82
C THR A 231 1.75 -15.96 13.21
N LEU A 232 1.43 -16.68 12.14
CA LEU A 232 0.13 -16.60 11.47
C LEU A 232 -0.68 -17.86 11.76
N LEU A 233 -1.93 -17.71 12.19
CA LEU A 233 -2.88 -18.82 12.19
C LEU A 233 -3.55 -18.89 10.83
N VAL A 234 -3.34 -19.99 10.11
CA VAL A 234 -3.73 -20.13 8.70
C VAL A 234 -4.65 -21.32 8.55
N GLN A 235 -5.83 -21.09 7.99
CA GLN A 235 -6.77 -22.12 7.56
C GLN A 235 -6.62 -22.35 6.04
N ARG A 236 -6.21 -23.57 5.68
CA ARG A 236 -6.09 -24.02 4.29
C ARG A 236 -7.16 -25.07 3.99
N ALA A 237 -7.87 -24.91 2.89
CA ALA A 237 -8.78 -25.96 2.41
C ALA A 237 -7.96 -27.25 2.14
N SER A 238 -8.28 -28.33 2.86
CA SER A 238 -7.57 -29.60 2.71
C SER A 238 -7.94 -30.31 1.40
N ARG A 239 -7.10 -31.25 0.97
CA ARG A 239 -7.40 -32.13 -0.17
C ARG A 239 -8.27 -33.34 0.20
N GLY A 240 -8.67 -33.44 1.46
CA GLY A 240 -9.44 -34.56 1.96
C GLY A 240 -9.57 -34.53 3.47
N PRO A 241 -10.57 -35.24 4.01
CA PRO A 241 -10.84 -35.27 5.43
C PRO A 241 -9.62 -35.73 6.27
N ARG A 242 -9.26 -34.97 7.31
CA ARG A 242 -8.27 -35.31 8.33
C ARG A 242 -8.95 -35.59 9.67
N LEU A 243 -8.42 -36.52 10.45
CA LEU A 243 -8.95 -36.85 11.76
C LEU A 243 -8.27 -35.99 12.83
N VAL A 244 -9.03 -35.08 13.42
CA VAL A 244 -8.59 -34.23 14.53
C VAL A 244 -9.13 -34.82 15.82
N ILE A 245 -8.27 -35.11 16.79
CA ILE A 245 -8.66 -35.61 18.13
C ILE A 245 -8.12 -34.65 19.19
N ALA A 246 -9.01 -34.12 20.04
CA ALA A 246 -8.67 -33.16 21.10
C ALA A 246 -7.80 -31.97 20.58
N GLY A 247 -8.13 -31.45 19.40
CA GLY A 247 -7.43 -30.33 18.76
C GLY A 247 -6.08 -30.68 18.12
N ARG A 248 -5.71 -31.97 18.02
CA ARG A 248 -4.46 -32.42 17.38
C ARG A 248 -4.74 -33.28 16.16
N ASP A 249 -3.94 -33.11 15.13
CA ASP A 249 -4.00 -33.94 13.93
C ASP A 249 -3.43 -35.34 14.20
N VAL A 250 -4.14 -36.37 13.71
CA VAL A 250 -3.67 -37.76 13.70
C VAL A 250 -3.54 -38.22 12.26
N GLU A 251 -2.35 -38.03 11.70
CA GLU A 251 -2.08 -38.32 10.29
C GLU A 251 -1.33 -39.66 10.11
N THR A 252 -0.58 -40.08 11.11
CA THR A 252 0.26 -41.28 11.06
C THR A 252 -0.03 -42.27 12.18
N LEU A 253 0.45 -43.50 12.03
CA LEU A 253 0.43 -44.51 13.11
C LEU A 253 1.22 -44.05 14.34
N GLU A 254 2.27 -43.25 14.15
CA GLU A 254 3.06 -42.69 15.26
C GLU A 254 2.26 -41.66 16.04
N ASP A 255 1.48 -40.81 15.38
CA ASP A 255 0.58 -39.85 16.03
C ASP A 255 -0.49 -40.57 16.85
N LEU A 256 -1.06 -41.63 16.29
CA LEU A 256 -2.03 -42.48 16.99
C LEU A 256 -1.40 -43.16 18.21
N GLN A 257 -0.14 -43.62 18.11
CA GLN A 257 0.59 -44.21 19.23
C GLN A 257 0.93 -43.18 20.31
N ARG A 258 1.29 -41.94 19.94
CA ARG A 258 1.52 -40.85 20.90
C ARG A 258 0.24 -40.50 21.64
N LEU A 259 -0.86 -40.35 20.91
CA LEU A 259 -2.18 -40.10 21.49
C LEU A 259 -2.58 -41.24 22.44
N LYS A 260 -2.42 -42.50 22.05
CA LYS A 260 -2.71 -43.65 22.91
C LYS A 260 -1.88 -43.64 24.21
N LYS A 261 -0.63 -43.20 24.16
CA LYS A 261 0.25 -43.10 25.33
C LYS A 261 -0.11 -41.92 26.25
N SER A 262 -0.76 -40.87 25.74
CA SER A 262 -1.15 -39.71 26.55
C SER A 262 -2.47 -39.89 27.29
N LEU A 263 -3.22 -40.96 27.05
CA LEU A 263 -4.55 -41.19 27.61
C LEU A 263 -4.51 -42.11 28.84
N ALA A 264 -5.36 -41.82 29.83
CA ALA A 264 -5.59 -42.67 30.99
C ALA A 264 -6.61 -43.80 30.67
N PRO A 265 -6.57 -44.93 31.41
CA PRO A 265 -7.57 -45.99 31.26
C PRO A 265 -9.00 -45.47 31.49
N GLY A 266 -9.88 -45.67 30.50
CA GLY A 266 -11.29 -45.24 30.56
C GLY A 266 -11.56 -43.82 30.07
N GLU A 267 -10.53 -43.09 29.64
CA GLU A 267 -10.67 -41.75 29.07
C GLU A 267 -11.32 -41.79 27.68
N THR A 268 -12.34 -40.98 27.46
CA THR A 268 -13.03 -40.81 26.18
C THR A 268 -12.61 -39.50 25.52
N PHE A 269 -12.39 -39.52 24.21
CA PHE A 269 -12.13 -38.33 23.42
C PHE A 269 -13.08 -38.26 22.22
N GLU A 270 -13.39 -37.03 21.79
CA GLU A 270 -14.12 -36.79 20.55
C GLU A 270 -13.14 -36.47 19.42
N GLY A 271 -13.46 -36.95 18.23
CA GLY A 271 -12.71 -36.68 17.02
C GLY A 271 -13.62 -36.12 15.93
N VAL A 272 -13.13 -35.14 15.18
CA VAL A 272 -13.85 -34.56 14.05
C VAL A 272 -13.09 -34.88 12.78
N LEU A 273 -13.83 -35.29 11.76
CA LEU A 273 -13.33 -35.39 10.41
C LEU A 273 -13.32 -33.98 9.80
N SER A 274 -12.21 -33.27 9.95
CA SER A 274 -12.08 -31.90 9.45
C SER A 274 -11.68 -31.90 7.98
N THR A 275 -12.29 -31.04 7.17
CA THR A 275 -11.80 -30.72 5.82
C THR A 275 -10.94 -29.45 5.81
N ASP A 276 -10.75 -28.82 6.96
CA ASP A 276 -9.99 -27.60 7.10
C ASP A 276 -8.67 -27.88 7.82
N ASP A 277 -7.59 -27.42 7.21
CA ASP A 277 -6.23 -27.53 7.69
C ASP A 277 -5.78 -26.21 8.32
N THR A 278 -6.13 -26.03 9.60
CA THR A 278 -5.69 -24.89 10.41
C THR A 278 -4.35 -25.20 11.04
N ARG A 279 -3.35 -24.34 10.81
CA ARG A 279 -2.00 -24.48 11.35
C ARG A 279 -1.37 -23.12 11.65
N GLU A 280 -0.45 -23.11 12.60
CA GLU A 280 0.43 -21.97 12.84
C GLU A 280 1.61 -21.99 11.86
N ILE A 281 1.92 -20.85 11.27
CA ILE A 281 3.06 -20.66 10.37
C ILE A 281 3.85 -19.46 10.86
N ALA A 282 5.11 -19.70 11.25
CA ALA A 282 6.05 -18.63 11.54
C ALA A 282 6.63 -18.06 10.23
N VAL A 283 6.66 -16.73 10.12
CA VAL A 283 7.17 -16.01 8.96
C VAL A 283 8.11 -14.91 9.41
N GLU A 284 9.36 -14.94 8.94
CA GLU A 284 10.31 -13.84 9.12
C GLU A 284 10.05 -12.76 8.07
N LEU A 285 9.58 -11.58 8.50
CA LEU A 285 9.30 -10.45 7.63
C LEU A 285 10.60 -9.90 7.03
N GLU A 286 10.54 -9.43 5.80
CA GLU A 286 11.70 -8.80 5.14
C GLU A 286 11.45 -7.32 4.89
N GLU A 287 12.53 -6.59 4.62
CA GLU A 287 12.42 -5.24 4.10
C GLU A 287 11.90 -5.31 2.66
N ASN A 288 10.88 -4.52 2.35
CA ASN A 288 10.35 -4.40 0.99
C ASN A 288 11.39 -3.71 0.09
N ARG A 289 12.10 -4.51 -0.72
CA ARG A 289 13.12 -4.04 -1.68
C ARG A 289 12.56 -3.90 -3.08
#